data_AF-A0A154P6C8-F1
#
_entry.id   AF-A0A154P6C8-F1
#
_cell.length_a   1.000
_cell.length_b   1.000
_cell.length_c   1.000
_cell.angle_alpha   90.00
_cell.angle_beta   90.00
_cell.angle_gamma   90.00
#
_symmetry.space_group_name_H-M   'P 1'
#
loop_
_entity.id
_entity.type
_entity.pdbx_description
1 polymer ?
#
loop_
_entity_poly.entity_id
_entity_poly.type
_entity_poly.pdbx_seq_one_letter_code
_entity_poly.pdbx_strand_id
1 'polypeptide(L)' 'MIMGVREELEAEEGEEEKREGVMMKKVKIGGTQWWRIIGVYVNKDIDRKLEELKEWIEDRERGVRVIVGGI' A
#
# COMPACT_ATOMS: atom_id res chain seq x y z
N MET A 1 -7.34 -6.83 11.63
CA MET A 1 -6.78 -7.37 10.38
C MET A 1 -6.35 -6.21 9.48
N ILE A 2 -5.05 -5.94 9.42
CA ILE A 2 -4.43 -4.95 8.51
C ILE A 2 -4.26 -5.66 7.16
N MET A 3 -4.45 -4.97 6.02
CA MET A 3 -4.34 -5.52 4.64
C MET A 3 -3.22 -6.56 4.48
N GLY A 4 -3.53 -7.85 4.61
CA GLY A 4 -2.58 -8.95 4.45
C GLY A 4 -1.43 -9.02 5.48
N VAL A 5 -1.38 -8.14 6.49
CA VAL A 5 -0.35 -8.19 7.54
C VAL A 5 -0.80 -9.19 8.59
N ARG A 6 0.02 -10.24 8.78
CA ARG A 6 -0.20 -11.28 9.79
C ARG A 6 -0.22 -10.65 11.19
N GLU A 7 -1.16 -11.08 12.03
CA GLU A 7 -1.33 -10.56 13.40
C GLU A 7 -0.11 -10.80 14.30
N GLU A 8 0.77 -11.74 13.93
CA GLU A 8 2.03 -12.04 14.60
C GLU A 8 3.10 -10.96 14.39
N LEU A 9 2.90 -10.04 13.43
CA LEU A 9 3.80 -8.94 13.17
C LEU A 9 3.37 -7.73 14.00
N GLU A 10 4.27 -7.23 14.84
CA GLU A 10 4.09 -5.94 15.51
C GLU A 10 4.05 -4.84 14.44
N ALA A 11 2.88 -4.20 14.30
CA ALA A 11 2.62 -3.23 13.25
C ALA A 11 1.95 -1.98 13.83
N GLU A 12 2.53 -0.81 13.55
CA GLU A 12 1.91 0.48 13.84
C GLU A 12 1.24 1.01 12.56
N GLU A 13 0.00 1.51 12.67
CA GLU A 13 -0.74 2.07 11.53
C GLU A 13 -0.35 3.53 11.29
N GLY A 14 -0.22 3.90 10.03
CA GLY A 14 -0.01 5.27 9.57
C GLY A 14 -1.15 5.74 8.66
N GLU A 15 -0.79 6.50 7.64
CA GLU A 15 -1.71 7.03 6.65
C GLU A 15 -2.43 5.93 5.85
N GLU A 16 -3.70 6.15 5.54
CA GLU A 16 -4.53 5.25 4.73
C GLU A 16 -5.32 6.07 3.70
N GLU A 17 -5.30 5.62 2.45
CA GLU A 17 -6.07 6.21 1.36
C GLU A 17 -6.78 5.11 0.57
N LYS A 18 -8.05 5.35 0.21
CA LYS A 18 -8.86 4.39 -0.55
C LYS A 18 -9.53 5.08 -1.72
N ARG A 19 -9.36 4.49 -2.90
CA ARG A 19 -10.00 4.86 -4.16
C ARG A 19 -10.77 3.66 -4.70
N GLU A 20 -11.59 3.88 -5.72
CA GLU A 20 -12.33 2.78 -6.35
C GLU A 20 -11.34 1.73 -6.89
N GLY A 21 -11.38 0.50 -6.38
CA GLY A 21 -10.47 -0.56 -6.83
C GLY A 21 -8.99 -0.38 -6.45
N VAL A 22 -8.62 0.61 -5.63
CA VAL A 22 -7.24 0.74 -5.13
C VAL A 22 -7.22 1.20 -3.68
N MET A 23 -6.36 0.63 -2.87
CA MET A 23 -6.17 1.02 -1.46
C MET A 23 -4.67 1.13 -1.17
N MET A 24 -4.27 2.17 -0.45
CA MET A 24 -2.94 2.38 0.07
C MET A 24 -3.01 2.46 1.58
N LYS A 25 -2.11 1.76 2.27
CA LYS A 25 -1.93 1.91 3.71
C LYS A 25 -0.46 1.91 4.08
N LYS A 26 -0.09 2.85 4.92
CA LYS A 26 1.25 2.95 5.49
C LYS A 26 1.28 2.24 6.84
N VAL A 27 2.25 1.36 7.02
CA VAL A 27 2.42 0.59 8.26
C VAL A 27 3.89 0.54 8.65
N LYS A 28 4.17 0.58 9.94
CA LYS A 28 5.52 0.40 10.47
C LYS A 28 5.63 -0.99 11.05
N ILE A 29 6.45 -1.85 10.45
CA ILE A 29 6.60 -3.25 10.87
C ILE A 29 7.84 -3.38 11.76
N GLY A 30 7.69 -4.07 12.89
CA GLY A 30 8.75 -4.32 13.86
C GLY A 30 9.37 -3.04 14.42
N GLY A 31 8.57 -1.98 14.57
CA GLY A 31 8.97 -0.70 15.16
C GLY A 31 10.08 0.07 14.44
N THR A 32 10.51 -0.36 13.24
CA THR A 32 11.73 0.14 12.59
C THR A 32 11.57 0.52 11.13
N GLN A 33 10.82 -0.26 10.35
CA GLN A 33 10.71 -0.08 8.90
C GLN A 33 9.30 0.33 8.51
N TRP A 34 9.17 1.49 7.86
CA TRP A 34 7.92 1.91 7.23
C TRP A 34 7.71 1.21 5.89
N TRP A 35 6.48 0.77 5.68
CA TRP A 35 6.00 0.15 4.46
C TRP A 35 4.76 0.88 3.95
N ARG A 36 4.69 1.06 2.63
CA ARG A 36 3.49 1.46 1.91
C ARG A 36 2.94 0.22 1.20
N ILE A 37 1.81 -0.29 1.69
CA ILE A 37 1.12 -1.45 1.14
C ILE A 37 0.01 -0.95 0.23
N ILE A 38 0.03 -1.39 -1.01
CA ILE A 38 -0.93 -0.99 -2.03
C ILE A 38 -1.68 -2.24 -2.51
N GLY A 39 -2.99 -2.26 -2.31
CA GLY A 39 -3.90 -3.27 -2.84
C GLY A 39 -4.60 -2.75 -4.10
N VAL A 40 -4.58 -3.52 -5.18
CA VAL A 40 -5.19 -3.14 -6.47
C VAL A 40 -6.18 -4.22 -6.88
N TYR A 41 -7.40 -3.83 -7.19
CA TYR A 41 -8.40 -4.69 -7.81
C TYR A 41 -8.66 -4.19 -9.22
N VAL A 42 -8.34 -5.02 -10.22
CA VAL A 42 -8.44 -4.62 -11.63
C VAL A 42 -9.67 -5.24 -12.27
N ASN A 43 -10.69 -4.43 -12.52
CA ASN A 43 -11.83 -4.83 -13.32
C ASN A 43 -11.85 -4.06 -14.65
N LYS A 44 -11.32 -4.67 -15.72
CA LYS A 44 -11.28 -4.19 -17.12
C LYS A 44 -10.48 -2.89 -17.39
N ASP A 45 -10.24 -2.03 -16.39
CA ASP A 45 -9.61 -0.71 -16.55
C ASP A 45 -8.19 -0.63 -15.96
N ILE A 46 -7.30 -1.53 -16.39
CA ILE A 46 -5.94 -1.64 -15.81
C ILE A 46 -5.09 -0.38 -15.99
N ASP A 47 -5.18 0.28 -17.14
CA ASP A 47 -4.33 1.44 -17.47
C ASP A 47 -4.61 2.61 -16.53
N ARG A 48 -5.91 2.91 -16.30
CA ARG A 48 -6.33 3.94 -15.35
C ARG A 48 -5.88 3.62 -13.93
N LYS A 49 -5.95 2.34 -13.52
CA LYS A 49 -5.47 1.92 -12.19
C LYS A 49 -3.96 2.11 -12.07
N LEU A 50 -3.19 1.76 -13.09
CA LEU A 50 -1.74 1.98 -13.09
C LEU A 50 -1.36 3.46 -13.06
N GLU A 51 -2.13 4.34 -13.71
CA GLU A 51 -1.92 5.79 -13.60
C GLU A 51 -2.16 6.30 -12.18
N GLU A 52 -3.26 5.88 -11.54
CA GLU A 52 -3.55 6.23 -10.14
C GLU A 52 -2.42 5.77 -9.19
N LEU A 53 -1.78 4.63 -9.47
CA LEU A 53 -0.67 4.12 -8.66
C LEU A 53 0.64 4.90 -8.76
N LYS A 54 0.86 5.63 -9.87
CA LYS A 54 2.14 6.33 -10.10
C LYS A 54 2.46 7.30 -8.96
N GLU A 55 1.47 8.03 -8.47
CA GLU A 55 1.67 9.00 -7.38
C GLU A 55 2.28 8.34 -6.13
N TRP A 56 1.87 7.11 -5.81
CA TRP A 56 2.30 6.39 -4.61
C TRP A 56 3.60 5.62 -4.82
N ILE A 57 3.92 5.21 -6.05
CA ILE A 57 5.18 4.53 -6.40
C ILE A 57 6.31 5.54 -6.61
N GLU A 58 6.00 6.69 -7.23
CA GLU A 58 6.98 7.73 -7.56
C GLU A 58 7.29 8.63 -6.37
N ASP A 59 6.44 8.65 -5.34
CA ASP A 59 6.75 9.32 -4.09
C ASP A 59 7.96 8.66 -3.40
N ARG A 60 9.11 9.35 -3.47
CA ARG A 60 10.42 8.88 -2.99
C ARG A 60 10.65 9.21 -1.53
N GLU A 61 9.66 8.98 -0.69
CA GLU A 61 9.84 9.14 0.75
C GLU A 61 11.00 8.26 1.24
N ARG A 62 12.04 8.90 1.80
CA ARG A 62 13.26 8.20 2.22
C ARG A 62 12.94 7.20 3.33
N GLY A 63 13.37 5.96 3.12
CA GLY A 63 13.25 4.91 4.13
C GLY A 63 11.87 4.24 4.17
N VAL A 64 10.98 4.52 3.23
CA VAL A 64 9.72 3.78 3.04
C VAL A 64 9.89 2.74 1.94
N ARG A 65 9.47 1.50 2.20
CA ARG A 65 9.42 0.44 1.19
C ARG A 65 8.02 0.31 0.64
N VAL A 66 7.87 0.04 -0.66
CA VAL A 66 6.57 -0.13 -1.30
C VAL A 66 6.34 -1.59 -1.67
N ILE A 67 5.16 -2.13 -1.35
CA ILE A 67 4.66 -3.41 -1.85
C ILE A 67 3.33 -3.16 -2.55
N VAL A 68 3.19 -3.73 -3.75
CA VAL A 68 1.94 -3.71 -4.52
C VAL A 68 1.46 -5.15 -4.69
N GLY A 69 0.21 -5.40 -4.31
CA GLY A 69 -0.47 -6.68 -4.54
C GLY A 69 -1.81 -6.44 -5.21
N GLY A 70 -2.24 -7.36 -6.08
CA GLY A 70 -3.53 -7.23 -6.75
C GLY A 70 -4.24 -8.55 -7.04
N ILE A 71 -5.53 -8.42 -7.33
CA ILE A 71 -6.48 -9.48 -7.74
C ILE A 71 -7.20 -9.06 -9.01
#